data_AF-A0A2D5YBM4-F1
#
_entry.id   AF-A0A2D5YBM4-F1
#
_cell.length_a   1.000
_cell.length_b   1.000
_cell.length_c   1.000
_cell.angle_alpha   90.00
_cell.angle_beta   90.00
_cell.angle_gamma   90.00
#
_symmetry.space_group_name_H-M   'P 1'
#
loop_
_entity.id
_entity.type
_entity.pdbx_description
1 polymer ?
#
loop_
_entity_poly.entity_id
_entity_poly.type
_entity_poly.pdbx_seq_one_letter_code
_entity_poly.pdbx_strand_id
1 'polypeptide(L)'
;MASCKRAGLWLESGRSDFRCFSIRSWKNFNCSGKFMACGKCKACHHTKAMPSLEAVCTRLFGRPGWIPKVLLGGGLSFIPGLNLFALGYLFIYGRRLRRNQQFDLPEWSEMNWPDLFICGMRLFGLLVVYVGIPLIAGWITSLILYFLTFGLLGVVAYLPLAITGFFSPMVFLSAFMTYLKNEEFRDAFQIRSLIQQVITGWKPLALPVIAFWGIFLLALPIYGLSFFIGAWVLIAYSSALRMKNFS
;
A
#
# COMPACT_ATOMS: atom_id res chain seq x y z
N MET A 1 26.76 19.94 -46.67
CA MET A 1 26.55 21.01 -47.66
C MET A 1 25.42 20.59 -48.59
N ALA A 2 24.45 21.49 -48.79
CA ALA A 2 23.30 21.40 -49.72
C ALA A 2 22.23 20.31 -49.45
N SER A 3 20.94 20.54 -49.65
CA SER A 3 20.14 21.75 -49.81
C SER A 3 18.67 21.32 -49.67
N CYS A 4 17.87 22.20 -49.08
CA CYS A 4 16.44 22.08 -48.88
C CYS A 4 15.68 22.21 -50.21
N LYS A 5 14.65 21.37 -50.45
CA LYS A 5 13.58 21.69 -51.39
C LYS A 5 12.22 21.35 -50.78
N ARG A 6 11.43 22.41 -50.63
CA ARG A 6 10.08 22.50 -50.07
C ARG A 6 9.08 22.37 -51.22
N ALA A 7 8.02 21.59 -51.04
CA ALA A 7 6.76 21.77 -51.75
C ALA A 7 5.64 21.25 -50.84
N GLY A 8 4.86 22.18 -50.31
CA GLY A 8 3.63 21.86 -49.59
C GLY A 8 2.45 21.74 -50.57
N LEU A 9 1.36 21.15 -50.10
CA LEU A 9 0.00 21.58 -50.41
C LEU A 9 -0.98 20.93 -49.44
N TRP A 10 -1.94 21.76 -49.06
CA TRP A 10 -3.01 21.62 -48.07
C TRP A 10 -4.25 20.91 -48.65
N LEU A 11 -5.17 20.53 -47.73
CA LEU A 11 -6.61 20.19 -47.94
C LEU A 11 -6.85 18.79 -48.56
N GLU A 12 -7.83 17.97 -48.18
CA GLU A 12 -9.09 18.15 -47.45
C GLU A 12 -9.67 16.75 -47.13
N SER A 13 -10.57 16.68 -46.13
CA SER A 13 -11.75 15.78 -46.07
C SER A 13 -11.57 14.29 -46.45
N GLY A 14 -11.62 13.32 -45.54
CA GLY A 14 -12.81 13.03 -44.74
C GLY A 14 -13.54 11.78 -45.27
N ARG A 15 -13.73 10.79 -44.39
CA ARG A 15 -14.64 9.62 -44.48
C ARG A 15 -14.06 8.33 -45.12
N SER A 16 -13.43 7.53 -44.27
CA SER A 16 -13.12 6.12 -44.49
C SER A 16 -14.31 5.23 -44.12
N ASP A 17 -14.96 4.66 -45.14
CA ASP A 17 -15.91 3.57 -45.04
C ASP A 17 -15.32 2.44 -45.90
N PHE A 18 -14.77 1.38 -45.29
CA PHE A 18 -14.26 0.22 -46.04
C PHE A 18 -14.76 -1.08 -45.45
N ARG A 19 -15.74 -1.63 -46.17
CA ARG A 19 -16.20 -3.02 -46.11
C ARG A 19 -15.11 -3.96 -46.66
N CYS A 20 -15.12 -5.16 -46.10
CA CYS A 20 -14.37 -6.35 -46.50
C CYS A 20 -14.29 -6.55 -48.02
N PHE A 21 -13.09 -6.83 -48.52
CA PHE A 21 -12.91 -7.66 -49.71
C PHE A 21 -11.73 -8.62 -49.52
N SER A 22 -11.95 -9.82 -50.02
CA SER A 22 -11.22 -11.05 -49.73
C SER A 22 -10.41 -11.49 -50.95
N ILE A 23 -9.23 -12.09 -50.67
CA ILE A 23 -8.44 -13.02 -51.52
C ILE A 23 -7.85 -12.43 -52.82
N ARG A 24 -6.51 -12.32 -52.91
CA ARG A 24 -5.63 -13.29 -53.61
C ARG A 24 -4.20 -12.77 -53.73
N SER A 25 -3.26 -13.72 -53.64
CA SER A 25 -1.88 -13.65 -54.13
C SER A 25 -0.96 -12.78 -53.31
N TRP A 26 0.11 -13.36 -52.77
CA TRP A 26 1.48 -12.89 -52.99
C TRP A 26 2.39 -14.06 -52.56
N LYS A 27 2.93 -14.72 -53.59
CA LYS A 27 4.00 -15.70 -53.49
C LYS A 27 5.28 -15.00 -53.02
N ASN A 28 6.18 -15.81 -52.45
CA ASN A 28 7.60 -15.55 -52.21
C ASN A 28 7.94 -14.77 -50.93
N PHE A 29 8.06 -15.50 -49.82
CA PHE A 29 9.19 -15.30 -48.93
C PHE A 29 9.74 -16.67 -48.51
N ASN A 30 10.94 -16.95 -49.01
CA ASN A 30 11.75 -18.11 -48.70
C ASN A 30 12.55 -17.77 -47.42
N CYS A 31 12.29 -18.46 -46.32
CA CYS A 31 13.17 -18.45 -45.14
C CYS A 31 13.32 -19.89 -44.64
N SER A 32 14.32 -20.57 -45.19
CA SER A 32 14.82 -21.85 -44.71
C SER A 32 15.67 -21.62 -43.46
N GLY A 33 15.36 -22.31 -42.35
CA GLY A 33 16.14 -22.15 -41.12
C GLY A 33 15.58 -22.87 -39.88
N LYS A 34 15.64 -24.21 -39.92
CA LYS A 34 15.61 -25.22 -38.83
C LYS A 34 15.46 -24.76 -37.36
N PHE A 35 14.49 -25.42 -36.71
CA PHE A 35 14.52 -26.03 -35.36
C PHE A 35 15.04 -25.20 -34.17
N MET A 36 14.13 -24.89 -33.24
CA MET A 36 14.34 -25.20 -31.82
C MET A 36 13.01 -25.52 -31.16
N ALA A 37 12.86 -26.79 -30.78
CA ALA A 37 11.83 -27.24 -29.88
C ALA A 37 12.09 -26.65 -28.48
N CYS A 38 11.18 -25.82 -28.00
CA CYS A 38 11.02 -25.52 -26.57
C CYS A 38 9.64 -26.07 -26.21
N GLY A 39 9.50 -27.27 -25.65
CA GLY A 39 10.23 -27.73 -24.48
C GLY A 39 9.51 -27.22 -23.23
N LYS A 40 8.46 -27.95 -22.82
CA LYS A 40 7.63 -27.76 -21.62
C LYS A 40 6.64 -26.58 -21.70
N CYS A 41 5.41 -26.91 -22.11
CA CYS A 41 4.23 -26.32 -21.51
C CYS A 41 4.29 -26.59 -20.00
N LYS A 42 4.93 -25.70 -19.23
CA LYS A 42 4.67 -25.60 -17.80
C LYS A 42 3.25 -25.09 -17.69
N ALA A 43 2.36 -26.00 -17.32
CA ALA A 43 1.02 -25.71 -16.86
C ALA A 43 1.04 -24.39 -16.07
N CYS A 44 0.37 -23.38 -16.62
CA CYS A 44 -0.01 -22.20 -15.88
C CYS A 44 -1.02 -22.67 -14.83
N HIS A 45 -0.53 -23.22 -13.73
CA HIS A 45 -1.23 -23.16 -12.46
C HIS A 45 -1.24 -21.69 -12.07
N HIS A 46 -2.17 -20.96 -12.67
CA HIS A 46 -2.71 -19.73 -12.14
C HIS A 46 -3.57 -20.10 -10.93
N THR A 47 -3.00 -20.84 -9.96
CA THR A 47 -3.53 -20.86 -8.61
C THR A 47 -3.57 -19.39 -8.22
N LYS A 48 -4.79 -18.88 -7.98
CA LYS A 48 -5.05 -17.60 -7.35
C LYS A 48 -4.41 -17.60 -5.95
N ALA A 49 -3.09 -17.73 -5.85
CA ALA A 49 -2.34 -17.64 -4.62
C ALA A 49 -2.66 -16.26 -4.04
N MET A 50 -3.18 -16.22 -2.82
CA MET A 50 -3.25 -14.97 -2.07
C MET A 50 -1.86 -14.33 -2.14
N PRO A 51 -1.74 -13.00 -2.33
CA PRO A 51 -0.42 -12.38 -2.27
C PRO A 51 0.15 -12.76 -0.92
N SER A 52 1.16 -13.64 -0.92
CA SER A 52 1.83 -14.01 0.31
C SER A 52 2.56 -12.77 0.81
N LEU A 53 2.68 -12.63 2.13
CA LEU A 53 3.47 -11.56 2.70
C LEU A 53 4.89 -11.59 2.14
N GLU A 54 5.45 -12.78 1.97
CA GLU A 54 6.74 -13.01 1.30
C GLU A 54 6.77 -12.40 -0.10
N ALA A 55 5.80 -12.68 -0.97
CA ALA A 55 5.79 -12.14 -2.33
C ALA A 55 5.73 -10.60 -2.34
N VAL A 56 5.02 -9.99 -1.39
CA VAL A 56 4.97 -8.53 -1.24
C VAL A 56 6.30 -7.99 -0.72
N CYS A 57 6.89 -8.62 0.30
CA CYS A 57 8.19 -8.25 0.86
C CYS A 57 9.31 -8.39 -0.17
N THR A 58 9.39 -9.49 -0.91
CA THR A 58 10.39 -9.68 -1.98
C THR A 58 10.27 -8.61 -3.06
N ARG A 59 9.05 -8.18 -3.40
CA ARG A 59 8.84 -7.06 -4.34
C ARG A 59 9.25 -5.71 -3.76
N LEU A 60 8.99 -5.48 -2.47
CA LEU A 60 9.36 -4.24 -1.78
C LEU A 60 10.88 -4.11 -1.61
N PHE A 61 11.53 -5.14 -1.06
CA PHE A 61 12.95 -5.14 -0.70
C PHE A 61 13.86 -5.51 -1.88
N GLY A 62 13.33 -6.09 -2.95
CA GLY A 62 14.10 -6.43 -4.16
C GLY A 62 14.47 -5.23 -5.05
N ARG A 63 14.03 -4.01 -4.68
CA ARG A 63 14.26 -2.80 -5.49
C ARG A 63 15.54 -2.07 -5.06
N PRO A 64 16.45 -1.72 -5.97
CA PRO A 64 17.66 -1.00 -5.59
C PRO A 64 17.32 0.38 -4.98
N GLY A 65 18.04 0.76 -3.91
CA GLY A 65 17.90 2.08 -3.30
C GLY A 65 16.76 2.25 -2.28
N TRP A 66 16.14 1.16 -1.78
CA TRP A 66 15.13 1.26 -0.72
C TRP A 66 15.73 1.68 0.64
N ILE A 67 16.93 1.20 0.96
CA ILE A 67 17.60 1.42 2.25
C ILE A 67 17.72 2.90 2.63
N PRO A 68 18.33 3.79 1.81
CA PRO A 68 18.48 5.19 2.20
C PRO A 68 17.13 5.90 2.38
N LYS A 69 16.11 5.51 1.60
CA LYS A 69 14.77 6.11 1.70
C LYS A 69 14.08 5.71 3.00
N VAL A 70 14.20 4.45 3.39
CA VAL A 70 13.68 3.91 4.65
C VAL A 70 14.45 4.46 5.85
N LEU A 71 15.78 4.59 5.75
CA LEU A 71 16.60 5.12 6.83
C LEU A 71 16.26 6.59 7.12
N LEU A 72 16.06 7.40 6.07
CA LEU A 72 15.65 8.80 6.23
C LEU A 72 14.24 8.90 6.82
N GLY A 73 13.29 8.11 6.33
CA GLY A 73 11.92 8.06 6.86
C GLY A 73 11.84 7.56 8.31
N GLY A 74 12.61 6.53 8.64
CA GLY A 74 12.74 6.01 10.00
C GLY A 74 13.44 6.98 10.95
N GLY A 75 14.46 7.68 10.48
CA GLY A 75 15.14 8.74 11.22
C GLY A 75 14.22 9.92 11.53
N LEU A 76 13.43 10.37 10.55
CA LEU A 76 12.39 11.39 10.74
C LEU A 76 11.31 10.95 11.74
N SER A 77 10.96 9.66 11.75
CA SER A 77 9.97 9.09 12.67
C SER A 77 10.44 9.06 14.14
N PHE A 78 11.74 9.19 14.40
CA PHE A 78 12.30 9.23 15.76
C PHE A 78 12.06 10.57 16.47
N ILE A 79 11.80 11.63 15.72
CA ILE A 79 11.53 12.95 16.29
C ILE A 79 10.01 13.18 16.18
N PRO A 80 9.26 13.26 17.28
CA PRO A 80 7.78 13.35 17.25
C PRO A 80 7.25 14.47 16.34
N GLY A 81 7.89 15.63 16.34
CA GLY A 81 7.52 16.73 15.45
C GLY A 81 7.79 16.46 13.97
N LEU A 82 8.91 15.79 13.66
CA LEU A 82 9.27 15.43 12.28
C LEU A 82 8.58 14.16 11.79
N ASN A 83 8.00 13.36 12.68
CA ASN A 83 7.23 12.17 12.35
C ASN A 83 6.05 12.50 11.42
N LEU A 84 5.52 13.73 11.48
CA LEU A 84 4.51 14.19 10.52
C LEU A 84 5.01 14.13 9.07
N PHE A 85 6.28 14.44 8.81
CA PHE A 85 6.84 14.30 7.46
C PHE A 85 6.98 12.83 7.04
N ALA A 86 7.38 11.95 7.95
CA ALA A 86 7.45 10.52 7.69
C ALA A 86 6.06 9.91 7.40
N LEU A 87 5.03 10.31 8.15
CA LEU A 87 3.64 9.95 7.90
C LEU A 87 3.15 10.51 6.56
N GLY A 88 3.49 11.75 6.23
CA GLY A 88 3.15 12.37 4.95
C GLY A 88 3.79 11.65 3.76
N TYR A 89 5.03 11.21 3.94
CA TYR A 89 5.73 10.37 2.98
C TYR A 89 4.99 9.03 2.74
N LEU A 90 4.59 8.33 3.81
CA LEU A 90 3.80 7.10 3.73
C LEU A 90 2.43 7.33 3.08
N PHE A 91 1.81 8.48 3.33
CA PHE A 91 0.55 8.88 2.70
C PHE A 91 0.70 9.00 1.17
N ILE A 92 1.72 9.73 0.71
CA ILE A 92 2.02 9.92 -0.71
C ILE A 92 2.33 8.57 -1.36
N TYR A 93 3.10 7.72 -0.68
CA TYR A 93 3.37 6.35 -1.11
C TYR A 93 2.07 5.56 -1.31
N GLY A 94 1.18 5.53 -0.31
CA GLY A 94 -0.11 4.83 -0.42
C GLY A 94 -0.97 5.34 -1.59
N ARG A 95 -0.98 6.66 -1.83
CA ARG A 95 -1.68 7.27 -2.97
C ARG A 95 -1.08 6.83 -4.31
N ARG A 96 0.25 6.82 -4.46
CA ARG A 96 0.95 6.36 -5.69
C ARG A 96 0.75 4.86 -5.91
N LEU A 97 0.84 4.07 -4.85
CA LEU A 97 0.65 2.63 -4.91
C LEU A 97 -0.75 2.28 -5.41
N ARG A 98 -1.76 2.98 -4.93
CA ARG A 98 -3.13 2.77 -5.39
C ARG A 98 -3.37 3.22 -6.82
N ARG A 99 -2.96 4.45 -7.18
CA ARG A 99 -3.25 5.04 -8.50
C ARG A 99 -2.45 4.37 -9.61
N ASN A 100 -1.16 4.10 -9.37
CA ASN A 100 -0.20 3.71 -10.41
C ASN A 100 0.36 2.29 -10.24
N GLN A 101 -0.05 1.53 -9.20
CA GLN A 101 0.56 0.23 -8.85
C GLN A 101 2.08 0.31 -8.60
N GLN A 102 2.60 1.49 -8.28
CA GLN A 102 4.03 1.70 -8.07
C GLN A 102 4.40 1.32 -6.64
N PHE A 103 5.14 0.22 -6.49
CA PHE A 103 5.64 -0.27 -5.20
C PHE A 103 6.92 0.44 -4.73
N ASP A 104 7.51 1.28 -5.60
CA ASP A 104 8.76 1.99 -5.31
C ASP A 104 8.53 3.18 -4.37
N LEU A 105 9.47 3.36 -3.44
CA LEU A 105 9.49 4.52 -2.57
C LEU A 105 9.79 5.79 -3.38
N PRO A 106 8.99 6.86 -3.23
CA PRO A 106 9.25 8.13 -3.91
C PRO A 106 10.57 8.76 -3.46
N GLU A 107 11.27 9.48 -4.33
CA GLU A 107 12.53 10.13 -3.94
C GLU A 107 12.27 11.32 -3.02
N TRP A 108 13.12 11.49 -2.01
CA TRP A 108 13.01 12.60 -1.04
C TRP A 108 13.36 13.95 -1.66
N SER A 109 14.18 13.98 -2.71
CA SER A 109 14.60 15.18 -3.45
C SER A 109 13.45 15.84 -4.23
N GLU A 110 12.52 15.04 -4.75
CA GLU A 110 11.39 15.51 -5.58
C GLU A 110 10.19 15.97 -4.75
N MET A 111 10.30 15.96 -3.42
CA MET A 111 9.18 16.15 -2.53
C MET A 111 9.02 17.59 -2.05
N ASN A 112 7.80 18.10 -2.19
CA ASN A 112 7.39 19.37 -1.60
C ASN A 112 7.15 19.20 -0.09
N TRP A 113 7.99 19.82 0.73
CA TRP A 113 7.86 19.80 2.19
C TRP A 113 6.47 20.22 2.73
N PRO A 114 5.80 21.27 2.20
CA PRO A 114 4.47 21.65 2.66
C PRO A 114 3.41 20.58 2.39
N ASP A 115 3.48 19.93 1.23
CA ASP A 115 2.56 18.86 0.86
C ASP A 115 2.74 17.63 1.78
N LEU A 116 3.99 17.32 2.15
CA LEU A 116 4.28 16.24 3.11
C LEU A 116 3.66 16.55 4.47
N PHE A 117 3.81 17.78 4.96
CA PHE A 117 3.26 18.16 6.25
C PHE A 117 1.72 18.04 6.27
N ILE A 118 1.03 18.54 5.24
CA ILE A 118 -0.43 18.46 5.13
C ILE A 118 -0.89 17.00 5.02
N CYS A 119 -0.25 16.20 4.15
CA CYS A 119 -0.56 14.77 4.04
C CYS A 119 -0.28 14.03 5.35
N GLY A 120 0.78 14.41 6.05
CA GLY A 120 1.18 13.89 7.34
C GLY A 120 0.14 14.15 8.43
N MET A 121 -0.35 15.39 8.52
CA MET A 121 -1.44 15.75 9.44
C MET A 121 -2.71 14.93 9.17
N ARG A 122 -3.05 14.70 7.90
CA ARG A 122 -4.22 13.88 7.52
C ARG A 122 -4.06 12.43 7.99
N LEU A 123 -2.89 11.83 7.75
CA LEU A 123 -2.60 10.46 8.18
C LEU A 123 -2.51 10.35 9.70
N PHE A 124 -1.89 11.34 10.35
CA PHE A 124 -1.80 11.43 11.80
C PHE A 124 -3.18 11.53 12.44
N GLY A 125 -4.08 12.36 11.89
CA GLY A 125 -5.47 12.44 12.35
C GLY A 125 -6.20 11.10 12.27
N LEU A 126 -6.05 10.37 11.16
CA LEU A 126 -6.59 9.01 11.02
C LEU A 126 -5.99 8.04 12.05
N LEU A 127 -4.68 8.14 12.31
CA LEU A 127 -3.99 7.30 13.28
C LEU A 127 -4.48 7.59 14.70
N VAL A 128 -4.64 8.86 15.08
CA VAL A 128 -5.19 9.25 16.38
C VAL A 128 -6.62 8.74 16.55
N VAL A 129 -7.48 8.91 15.54
CA VAL A 129 -8.88 8.48 15.62
C VAL A 129 -9.02 6.96 15.68
N TYR A 130 -8.30 6.23 14.84
CA TYR A 130 -8.51 4.78 14.67
C TYR A 130 -7.54 3.89 15.45
N VAL A 131 -6.44 4.45 15.95
CA VAL A 131 -5.47 3.73 16.78
C VAL A 131 -5.35 4.38 18.16
N GLY A 132 -5.20 5.70 18.22
CA GLY A 132 -5.10 6.43 19.49
C GLY A 132 -6.33 6.27 20.39
N ILE A 133 -7.53 6.61 19.89
CA ILE A 133 -8.77 6.53 20.67
C ILE A 133 -9.05 5.10 21.16
N PRO A 134 -9.01 4.05 20.32
CA PRO A 134 -9.28 2.69 20.80
C PRO A 134 -8.21 2.19 21.78
N LEU A 135 -6.94 2.54 21.60
CA LEU A 135 -5.89 2.19 22.56
C LEU A 135 -6.11 2.87 23.92
N ILE A 136 -6.43 4.16 23.94
CA ILE A 136 -6.74 4.89 25.17
C ILE A 136 -7.98 4.28 25.84
N ALA A 137 -9.03 3.97 25.07
CA ALA A 137 -10.23 3.32 25.58
C ALA A 137 -9.93 1.93 26.18
N GLY A 138 -9.11 1.11 25.48
CA GLY A 138 -8.67 -0.19 25.98
C GLY A 138 -7.82 -0.08 27.24
N TRP A 139 -6.94 0.91 27.30
CA TRP A 139 -6.11 1.20 28.48
C TRP A 139 -6.93 1.63 29.69
N ILE A 140 -7.85 2.58 29.51
CA ILE A 140 -8.77 3.02 30.57
C ILE A 140 -9.63 1.84 31.05
N THR A 141 -10.19 1.05 30.13
CA THR A 141 -10.99 -0.13 30.47
C THR A 141 -10.17 -1.14 31.28
N SER A 142 -8.91 -1.37 30.89
CA SER A 142 -7.99 -2.26 31.60
C SER A 142 -7.67 -1.75 33.01
N LEU A 143 -7.48 -0.43 33.16
CA LEU A 143 -7.23 0.21 34.45
C LEU A 143 -8.44 0.10 35.38
N ILE A 144 -9.65 0.30 34.86
CA ILE A 144 -10.91 0.11 35.61
C ILE A 144 -11.06 -1.34 36.08
N LEU A 145 -10.80 -2.33 35.22
CA LEU A 145 -10.87 -3.74 35.60
C LEU A 145 -9.84 -4.11 36.67
N TYR A 146 -8.61 -3.61 36.51
CA TYR A 146 -7.55 -3.82 37.49
C TYR A 146 -7.93 -3.25 38.86
N PHE A 147 -8.49 -2.03 38.89
CA PHE A 147 -8.95 -1.38 40.11
C PHE A 147 -10.14 -2.11 40.75
N LEU A 148 -11.17 -2.45 39.96
CA LEU A 148 -12.39 -3.11 40.44
C LEU A 148 -12.12 -4.50 41.02
N THR A 149 -11.11 -5.19 40.49
CA THR A 149 -10.73 -6.53 40.96
C THR A 149 -9.65 -6.48 42.04
N PHE A 150 -9.29 -5.30 42.56
CA PHE A 150 -8.19 -5.13 43.52
C PHE A 150 -6.88 -5.80 43.08
N GLY A 151 -6.63 -5.84 41.76
CA GLY A 151 -5.46 -6.50 41.18
C GLY A 151 -5.51 -8.04 41.08
N LEU A 152 -6.59 -8.70 41.51
CA LEU A 152 -6.69 -10.17 41.51
C LEU A 152 -6.59 -10.78 40.10
N LEU A 153 -7.08 -10.06 39.07
CA LEU A 153 -7.00 -10.49 37.67
C LEU A 153 -5.59 -10.37 37.07
N GLY A 154 -4.69 -9.59 37.69
CA GLY A 154 -3.31 -9.38 37.22
C GLY A 154 -3.23 -9.03 35.72
N VAL A 155 -2.54 -9.88 34.96
CA VAL A 155 -2.31 -9.72 33.50
C VAL A 155 -3.62 -9.76 32.70
N VAL A 156 -4.64 -10.50 33.16
CA VAL A 156 -5.92 -10.64 32.45
C VAL A 156 -6.67 -9.30 32.37
N ALA A 157 -6.42 -8.38 33.31
CA ALA A 157 -7.00 -7.04 33.27
C ALA A 157 -6.57 -6.25 32.03
N TYR A 158 -5.43 -6.56 31.40
CA TYR A 158 -4.91 -5.88 30.20
C TYR A 158 -5.42 -6.47 28.88
N LEU A 159 -6.31 -7.47 28.95
CA LEU A 159 -6.90 -8.11 27.77
C LEU A 159 -7.66 -7.11 26.87
N PRO A 160 -8.44 -6.13 27.38
CA PRO A 160 -9.06 -5.10 26.54
C PRO A 160 -8.03 -4.27 25.77
N LEU A 161 -6.91 -3.91 26.39
CA LEU A 161 -5.81 -3.21 25.73
C LEU A 161 -5.21 -4.06 24.60
N ALA A 162 -4.99 -5.35 24.83
CA ALA A 162 -4.47 -6.26 23.81
C ALA A 162 -5.43 -6.40 22.61
N ILE A 163 -6.73 -6.55 22.86
CA ILE A 163 -7.76 -6.62 21.80
C ILE A 163 -7.75 -5.33 20.98
N THR A 164 -7.87 -4.18 21.64
CA THR A 164 -7.91 -2.89 20.95
C THR A 164 -6.62 -2.62 20.18
N GLY A 165 -5.45 -2.93 20.73
CA GLY A 165 -4.17 -2.81 20.03
C GLY A 165 -4.04 -3.73 18.81
N PHE A 166 -4.59 -4.94 18.88
CA PHE A 166 -4.56 -5.87 17.75
C PHE A 166 -5.48 -5.43 16.60
N PHE A 167 -6.72 -5.02 16.90
CA PHE A 167 -7.70 -4.67 15.88
C PHE A 167 -7.52 -3.25 15.33
N SER A 168 -6.95 -2.32 16.10
CA SER A 168 -6.80 -0.92 15.69
C SER A 168 -6.04 -0.73 14.36
N PRO A 169 -4.86 -1.35 14.13
CA PRO A 169 -4.17 -1.25 12.84
C PRO A 169 -5.02 -1.73 11.66
N MET A 170 -5.89 -2.74 11.86
CA MET A 170 -6.77 -3.23 10.80
C MET A 170 -7.84 -2.21 10.43
N VAL A 171 -8.46 -1.60 11.44
CA VAL A 171 -9.47 -0.54 11.26
C VAL A 171 -8.82 0.67 10.60
N PHE A 172 -7.64 1.09 11.09
CA PHE A 172 -6.85 2.16 10.51
C PHE A 172 -6.53 1.92 9.04
N LEU A 173 -6.06 0.73 8.66
CA LEU A 173 -5.77 0.40 7.27
C LEU A 173 -7.03 0.47 6.38
N SER A 174 -8.17 0.00 6.88
CA SER A 174 -9.44 0.10 6.15
C SER A 174 -9.88 1.55 5.96
N ALA A 175 -9.77 2.37 7.01
CA ALA A 175 -10.07 3.80 6.98
C ALA A 175 -9.13 4.54 6.03
N PHE A 176 -7.83 4.27 6.10
CA PHE A 176 -6.81 4.83 5.22
C PHE A 176 -7.06 4.46 3.76
N MET A 177 -7.36 3.20 3.47
CA MET A 177 -7.70 2.76 2.11
C MET A 177 -9.03 3.33 1.62
N THR A 178 -9.97 3.67 2.50
CA THR A 178 -11.21 4.35 2.08
C THR A 178 -10.93 5.83 1.82
N TYR A 179 -10.14 6.47 2.67
CA TYR A 179 -9.71 7.85 2.51
C TYR A 179 -8.93 8.06 1.22
N LEU A 180 -8.00 7.17 0.88
CA LEU A 180 -7.27 7.22 -0.39
C LEU A 180 -8.17 7.05 -1.63
N LYS A 181 -9.44 6.62 -1.48
CA LYS A 181 -10.37 6.39 -2.60
C LYS A 181 -11.07 7.68 -2.99
N ASN A 182 -11.62 8.32 -1.97
CA ASN A 182 -12.56 9.42 -2.14
C ASN A 182 -11.91 10.76 -1.80
N GLU A 183 -10.73 10.75 -1.15
CA GLU A 183 -10.01 11.93 -0.62
C GLU A 183 -10.84 12.82 0.33
N GLU A 184 -12.03 12.35 0.70
CA GLU A 184 -12.94 12.97 1.64
C GLU A 184 -12.85 12.31 3.02
N PHE A 185 -12.71 13.15 4.06
CA PHE A 185 -12.71 12.69 5.44
C PHE A 185 -14.05 12.07 5.84
N ARG A 186 -15.17 12.57 5.29
CA ARG A 186 -16.52 12.11 5.63
C ARG A 186 -16.68 10.61 5.44
N ASP A 187 -16.11 10.06 4.37
CA ASP A 187 -16.18 8.63 4.08
C ASP A 187 -15.27 7.80 4.98
N ALA A 188 -14.14 8.39 5.39
CA ALA A 188 -13.27 7.78 6.38
C ALA A 188 -13.90 7.75 7.78
N PHE A 189 -15.02 8.43 8.06
CA PHE A 189 -15.74 8.37 9.33
C PHE A 189 -17.02 7.52 9.29
N GLN A 190 -17.30 6.82 8.18
CA GLN A 190 -18.42 5.88 8.11
C GLN A 190 -18.09 4.57 8.85
N ILE A 191 -18.08 4.61 10.18
CA ILE A 191 -17.64 3.52 11.06
C ILE A 191 -18.33 2.18 10.71
N ARG A 192 -19.63 2.22 10.36
CA ARG A 192 -20.40 1.00 10.04
C ARG A 192 -19.87 0.27 8.81
N SER A 193 -19.56 1.00 7.74
CA SER A 193 -19.03 0.40 6.50
C SER A 193 -17.57 -0.05 6.67
N LEU A 194 -16.80 0.66 7.51
CA LEU A 194 -15.42 0.29 7.84
C LEU A 194 -15.35 -1.00 8.63
N ILE A 195 -16.18 -1.16 9.67
CA ILE A 195 -16.23 -2.38 10.48
C ILE A 195 -16.62 -3.58 9.63
N GLN A 196 -17.60 -3.45 8.73
CA GLN A 196 -17.98 -4.53 7.80
C GLN A 196 -16.83 -4.93 6.86
N GLN A 197 -16.06 -3.97 6.36
CA GLN A 197 -14.87 -4.25 5.55
C GLN A 197 -13.78 -4.97 6.35
N VAL A 198 -13.61 -4.63 7.63
CA VAL A 198 -12.64 -5.29 8.51
C VAL A 198 -13.11 -6.72 8.80
N ILE A 199 -14.37 -6.93 9.20
CA ILE A 199 -14.90 -8.27 9.53
C ILE A 199 -14.93 -9.21 8.31
N THR A 200 -15.04 -8.69 7.10
CA THR A 200 -14.95 -9.52 5.88
C THR A 200 -13.51 -9.79 5.45
N GLY A 201 -12.58 -8.86 5.73
CA GLY A 201 -11.18 -8.93 5.30
C GLY A 201 -10.13 -9.26 6.36
N TRP A 202 -10.50 -9.51 7.63
CA TRP A 202 -9.52 -9.58 8.73
C TRP A 202 -8.57 -10.78 8.65
N LYS A 203 -9.01 -11.95 8.18
CA LYS A 203 -8.19 -13.18 8.15
C LYS A 203 -6.86 -12.97 7.41
N PRO A 204 -6.83 -12.47 6.16
CA PRO A 204 -5.57 -12.20 5.47
C PRO A 204 -4.80 -11.01 6.06
N LEU A 205 -5.45 -10.07 6.75
CA LEU A 205 -4.78 -8.94 7.41
C LEU A 205 -4.19 -9.29 8.79
N ALA A 206 -4.56 -10.42 9.41
CA ALA A 206 -4.04 -10.81 10.71
C ALA A 206 -2.52 -11.03 10.69
N LEU A 207 -2.04 -11.77 9.69
CA LEU A 207 -0.62 -12.11 9.56
C LEU A 207 0.33 -10.90 9.44
N PRO A 208 0.10 -9.90 8.55
CA PRO A 208 0.94 -8.70 8.49
C PRO A 208 0.82 -7.82 9.73
N VAL A 209 -0.32 -7.80 10.42
CA VAL A 209 -0.50 -7.03 11.67
C VAL A 209 0.30 -7.67 12.81
N ILE A 210 0.31 -9.01 12.91
CA ILE A 210 1.18 -9.71 13.85
C ILE A 210 2.64 -9.43 13.55
N ALA A 211 3.04 -9.50 12.26
CA ALA A 211 4.41 -9.20 11.84
C ALA A 211 4.81 -7.76 12.19
N PHE A 212 3.90 -6.79 11.99
CA PHE A 212 4.10 -5.40 12.40
C PHE A 212 4.38 -5.27 13.89
N TRP A 213 3.51 -5.85 14.74
CA TRP A 213 3.69 -5.81 16.19
C TRP A 213 4.98 -6.52 16.63
N GLY A 214 5.31 -7.64 15.99
CA GLY A 214 6.57 -8.37 16.26
C GLY A 214 7.81 -7.53 15.95
N ILE A 215 7.87 -6.89 14.78
CA ILE A 215 8.97 -6.00 14.40
C ILE A 215 9.03 -4.77 15.33
N PHE A 216 7.88 -4.18 15.62
CA PHE A 216 7.77 -2.99 16.47
C PHE A 216 8.25 -3.26 17.90
N LEU A 217 7.84 -4.38 18.50
CA LEU A 217 8.24 -4.79 19.85
C LEU A 217 9.71 -5.23 19.94
N LEU A 218 10.21 -5.95 18.93
CA LEU A 218 11.59 -6.43 18.91
C LEU A 218 12.60 -5.29 18.71
N ALA A 219 12.23 -4.26 17.95
CA ALA A 219 13.07 -3.11 17.64
C ALA A 219 12.64 -1.83 18.39
N LEU A 220 12.18 -1.95 19.64
CA LEU A 220 11.92 -0.83 20.55
C LEU A 220 13.07 0.21 20.65
N PRO A 221 14.37 -0.14 20.74
CA PRO A 221 15.43 0.87 20.81
C PRO A 221 15.53 1.73 19.54
N ILE A 222 15.03 1.22 18.41
CA ILE A 222 15.00 1.93 17.12
C ILE A 222 13.55 2.05 16.65
N TYR A 223 12.66 2.49 17.55
CA TYR A 223 11.22 2.51 17.33
C TYR A 223 10.79 3.28 16.08
N GLY A 224 11.50 4.36 15.73
CA GLY A 224 11.19 5.17 14.54
C GLY A 224 11.35 4.36 13.25
N LEU A 225 12.43 3.58 13.14
CA LEU A 225 12.70 2.73 11.98
C LEU A 225 11.71 1.55 11.92
N SER A 226 11.46 0.90 13.07
CA SER A 226 10.55 -0.26 13.14
C SER A 226 9.12 0.13 12.80
N PHE A 227 8.65 1.27 13.32
CA PHE A 227 7.35 1.84 12.97
C PHE A 227 7.25 2.14 11.47
N PHE A 228 8.25 2.83 10.91
CA PHE A 228 8.23 3.23 9.49
C PHE A 228 8.21 2.02 8.56
N ILE A 229 9.11 1.04 8.77
CA ILE A 229 9.17 -0.19 7.96
C ILE A 229 7.86 -0.98 8.11
N GLY A 230 7.40 -1.15 9.34
CA GLY A 230 6.19 -1.89 9.63
C GLY A 230 4.95 -1.27 8.97
N ALA A 231 4.77 0.05 9.10
CA ALA A 231 3.68 0.78 8.49
C ALA A 231 3.76 0.75 6.95
N TRP A 232 4.97 0.88 6.39
CA TRP A 232 5.21 0.77 4.95
C TRP A 232 4.77 -0.60 4.40
N VAL A 233 5.21 -1.69 5.03
CA VAL A 233 4.83 -3.06 4.63
C VAL A 233 3.32 -3.30 4.78
N LEU A 234 2.71 -2.82 5.86
CA LEU A 234 1.26 -2.89 6.08
C LEU A 234 0.45 -2.18 4.98
N ILE A 235 0.87 -0.98 4.60
CA ILE A 235 0.23 -0.20 3.52
C ILE A 235 0.38 -0.92 2.18
N ALA A 236 1.58 -1.45 1.90
CA ALA A 236 1.83 -2.20 0.67
C ALA A 236 0.96 -3.46 0.56
N TYR A 237 0.91 -4.23 1.64
CA TYR A 237 0.15 -5.47 1.69
C TYR A 237 -1.37 -5.26 1.63
N SER A 238 -1.90 -4.29 2.39
CA SER A 238 -3.32 -3.96 2.38
C SER A 238 -3.80 -3.46 1.00
N SER A 239 -2.94 -2.71 0.29
CA SER A 239 -3.19 -2.33 -1.10
C SER A 239 -3.25 -3.56 -2.00
N ALA A 240 -2.26 -4.45 -1.90
CA ALA A 240 -2.18 -5.70 -2.69
C ALA A 240 -3.42 -6.59 -2.50
N LEU A 241 -3.90 -6.73 -1.27
CA LEU A 241 -5.12 -7.49 -0.97
C LEU A 241 -6.37 -6.87 -1.59
N ARG A 242 -6.55 -5.57 -1.43
CA ARG A 242 -7.77 -4.89 -1.87
C ARG A 242 -7.88 -4.87 -3.39
N MET A 243 -6.75 -4.85 -4.10
CA MET A 243 -6.72 -4.92 -5.57
C MET A 243 -7.14 -6.29 -6.13
N LYS A 244 -6.90 -7.38 -5.39
CA LYS A 244 -7.31 -8.72 -5.80
C LYS A 244 -8.81 -8.99 -5.59
N ASN A 245 -9.46 -8.32 -4.64
CA ASN A 245 -10.90 -8.49 -4.38
C ASN A 245 -11.80 -7.80 -5.42
N PHE A 246 -11.24 -6.97 -6.31
CA PHE A 246 -11.95 -6.28 -7.39
C PHE A 246 -11.64 -6.86 -8.79
N SER A 247 -10.98 -8.02 -8.89
CA SER A 247 -10.70 -8.76 -10.13
C SER A 247 -11.23 -10.19 -10.08
#